data_AF-A0A1B6KWG8-F1
#
_entry.id   AF-A0A1B6KWG8-F1
#
_cell.length_a   1.000
_cell.length_b   1.000
_cell.length_c   1.000
_cell.angle_alpha   90.00
_cell.angle_beta   90.00
_cell.angle_gamma   90.00
#
_symmetry.space_group_name_H-M   'P 1'
#
loop_
_entity.id
_entity.type
_entity.pdbx_description
1 polymer ?
#
loop_
_entity_poly.entity_id
_entity_poly.type
_entity_poly.pdbx_seq_one_letter_code
_entity_poly.pdbx_strand_id
1 'polypeptide(L)'
;SPPPSAARSGDHGPRGWVAAISEMIHSASLIHDDVIDGSDLRRGKPSANSLWSPRRVTMAGDFVLAVASMMIARLKNDEITLILSRVVKDLIRGELMQLGSRETENQRFAH
;
A
#
# COMPACT_ATOMS: atom_id res chain seq x y z
N SER A 1 26.37 -0.57 -35.36
CA SER A 1 26.10 -1.14 -34.03
C SER A 1 26.37 -0.08 -32.98
N PRO A 2 25.41 0.25 -32.08
CA PRO A 2 25.67 1.21 -31.01
C PRO A 2 26.42 0.57 -29.84
N PRO A 3 27.11 1.36 -28.99
CA PRO A 3 28.05 0.86 -27.98
C PRO A 3 27.36 0.34 -26.69
N PRO A 4 28.03 -0.53 -25.92
CA PRO A 4 27.52 -1.13 -24.69
C PRO A 4 27.82 -0.25 -23.48
N SER A 5 27.06 0.83 -23.25
CA SER A 5 27.16 1.57 -21.97
C SER A 5 25.87 2.17 -21.44
N ALA A 6 24.70 1.86 -22.02
CA ALA A 6 23.42 2.44 -21.60
C ALA A 6 22.43 1.42 -20.99
N ALA A 7 22.90 0.31 -20.42
CA ALA A 7 22.04 -0.77 -19.95
C ALA A 7 22.02 -0.92 -18.41
N ARG A 8 21.93 0.16 -17.63
CA ARG A 8 21.67 0.09 -16.17
C ARG A 8 20.96 1.34 -15.63
N SER A 9 19.74 1.60 -16.06
CA SER A 9 18.77 2.36 -15.24
C SER A 9 17.36 2.25 -15.81
N GLY A 10 16.52 1.40 -15.20
CA GLY A 10 15.09 1.68 -15.12
C GLY A 10 14.18 1.22 -16.27
N ASP A 11 14.66 0.50 -17.30
CA ASP A 11 13.77 -0.05 -18.32
C ASP A 11 13.00 -1.27 -17.81
N HIS A 12 11.99 -1.00 -16.99
CA HIS A 12 11.02 -1.99 -16.57
C HIS A 12 10.07 -2.18 -17.75
N GLY A 13 10.11 -3.35 -18.38
CA GLY A 13 9.02 -3.75 -19.27
C GLY A 13 7.67 -3.74 -18.52
N PRO A 14 6.53 -3.95 -19.20
CA PRO A 14 5.21 -3.89 -18.57
C PRO A 14 5.09 -4.67 -17.25
N ARG A 15 5.75 -5.84 -17.16
CA ARG A 15 5.80 -6.67 -15.94
C ARG A 15 6.54 -6.01 -14.77
N GLY A 16 7.63 -5.28 -15.05
CA GLY A 16 8.42 -4.62 -14.02
C GLY A 16 7.68 -3.42 -13.42
N TRP A 17 6.92 -2.69 -14.21
CA TRP A 17 6.05 -1.62 -13.69
C TRP A 17 4.92 -2.16 -12.83
N VAL A 18 4.26 -3.25 -13.27
CA VAL A 18 3.23 -3.91 -12.48
C VAL A 18 3.78 -4.37 -11.13
N ALA A 19 4.97 -4.99 -11.11
CA ALA A 19 5.61 -5.42 -9.87
C ALA A 19 5.93 -4.23 -8.95
N ALA A 20 6.50 -3.14 -9.49
CA ALA A 20 6.83 -1.96 -8.70
C ALA A 20 5.57 -1.29 -8.10
N ILE A 21 4.50 -1.17 -8.89
CA ILE A 21 3.23 -0.60 -8.43
C ILE A 21 2.59 -1.49 -7.36
N SER A 22 2.61 -2.81 -7.56
CA SER A 22 2.09 -3.77 -6.58
C SER A 22 2.83 -3.66 -5.24
N GLU A 23 4.15 -3.50 -5.27
CA GLU A 23 4.97 -3.30 -4.06
C GLU A 23 4.66 -1.97 -3.36
N MET A 24 4.37 -0.91 -4.12
CA MET A 24 3.94 0.37 -3.55
C MET A 24 2.58 0.26 -2.86
N ILE A 25 1.62 -0.42 -3.48
CA ILE A 25 0.29 -0.67 -2.88
C ILE A 25 0.45 -1.49 -1.59
N HIS A 26 1.28 -2.54 -1.62
CA HIS A 26 1.59 -3.35 -0.44
C HIS A 26 2.24 -2.53 0.68
N SER A 27 3.20 -1.66 0.34
CA SER A 27 3.84 -0.78 1.32
C SER A 27 2.85 0.21 1.93
N ALA A 28 1.94 0.77 1.13
CA ALA A 28 0.89 1.67 1.62
C ALA A 28 -0.05 0.97 2.60
N SER A 29 -0.44 -0.29 2.34
CA SER A 29 -1.30 -1.05 3.25
C SER A 29 -0.61 -1.29 4.59
N LEU A 30 0.67 -1.70 4.60
CA LEU A 30 1.43 -1.89 5.85
C LEU A 30 1.55 -0.61 6.68
N ILE A 31 1.67 0.56 6.03
CA ILE A 31 1.68 1.86 6.72
C ILE A 31 0.33 2.12 7.40
N HIS A 32 -0.78 1.79 6.73
CA HIS A 32 -2.12 1.93 7.31
C HIS A 32 -2.36 0.91 8.45
N ASP A 33 -1.90 -0.34 8.29
CA ASP A 33 -1.99 -1.38 9.33
C ASP A 33 -1.22 -0.96 10.60
N ASP A 34 -0.04 -0.38 10.45
CA ASP A 34 0.76 0.12 11.58
C ASP A 34 -0.04 1.15 12.43
N VAL A 35 -0.95 1.93 11.82
CA VAL A 35 -1.86 2.85 12.53
C VAL A 35 -3.03 2.11 13.18
N ILE A 36 -3.68 1.20 12.44
CA ILE A 36 -4.87 0.47 12.88
C ILE A 36 -4.55 -0.44 14.08
N ASP A 37 -3.39 -1.10 14.06
CA ASP A 37 -3.02 -2.07 15.09
C ASP A 37 -2.40 -1.42 16.35
N GLY A 38 -2.26 -0.09 16.37
CA GLY A 38 -1.90 0.69 17.56
C GLY A 38 -0.59 0.27 18.23
N SER A 39 0.30 -0.45 17.54
CA SER A 39 1.50 -0.98 18.17
C SER A 39 2.45 0.17 18.49
N ASP A 40 2.74 0.44 19.76
CA ASP A 40 3.79 1.39 20.17
C ASP A 40 5.20 0.82 19.91
N LEU A 41 5.30 -0.47 19.59
CA LEU A 41 6.54 -1.22 19.43
C LEU A 41 6.45 -2.23 18.27
N ARG A 42 7.41 -2.18 17.34
CA ARG A 42 7.63 -3.23 16.30
C ARG A 42 8.98 -3.88 16.54
N ARG A 43 8.98 -5.17 16.90
CA ARG A 43 10.20 -5.98 17.21
C ARG A 43 11.13 -5.33 18.28
N GLY A 44 10.57 -4.75 19.34
CA GLY A 44 11.33 -4.13 20.43
C GLY A 44 11.93 -2.75 20.10
N LYS A 45 11.59 -2.15 18.96
CA LYS A 45 11.90 -0.76 18.62
C LYS A 45 10.62 0.08 18.60
N PRO A 46 10.70 1.39 18.89
CA PRO A 46 9.55 2.28 18.80
C PRO A 46 8.96 2.21 17.38
N SER A 47 7.65 2.02 17.29
CA SER A 47 6.96 1.98 16.00
C SER A 47 6.89 3.39 15.39
N ALA A 48 6.48 3.48 14.12
CA ALA A 48 6.21 4.78 13.50
C ALA A 48 5.15 5.61 14.26
N ASN A 49 4.21 4.97 14.97
CA ASN A 49 3.23 5.63 15.85
C ASN A 49 3.88 6.35 17.04
N SER A 50 5.03 5.87 17.53
CA SER A 50 5.77 6.51 18.62
C SER A 50 6.47 7.81 18.16
N LEU A 51 6.73 7.98 16.87
CA LEU A 51 7.47 9.11 16.31
C LEU A 51 6.56 10.14 15.65
N TRP A 52 5.43 9.71 15.08
CA TRP A 52 4.47 10.55 14.37
C TRP A 52 3.04 10.26 14.81
N SER A 53 2.20 11.30 14.87
CA SER A 53 0.80 11.11 15.21
C SER A 53 0.12 10.18 14.18
N PRO A 54 -0.86 9.36 14.60
CA PRO A 54 -1.62 8.46 13.73
C PRO A 54 -2.06 9.12 12.42
N ARG A 55 -2.53 10.38 12.50
CA ARG A 55 -2.92 11.20 11.35
C ARG A 55 -1.81 11.37 10.31
N ARG A 56 -0.56 11.59 10.72
CA ARG A 56 0.56 11.76 9.77
C ARG A 56 0.91 10.46 9.07
N VAL A 57 0.83 9.33 9.78
CA VAL A 57 1.10 8.01 9.21
C VAL A 57 0.01 7.62 8.21
N THR A 58 -1.27 7.86 8.53
CA THR A 58 -2.37 7.69 7.57
C THR A 58 -2.16 8.51 6.30
N MET A 59 -1.80 9.80 6.44
CA MET A 59 -1.52 10.67 5.29
C MET A 59 -0.32 10.21 4.47
N ALA A 60 0.70 9.59 5.09
CA ALA A 60 1.83 9.02 4.36
C ALA A 60 1.41 7.81 3.51
N GLY A 61 0.56 6.94 4.04
CA GLY A 61 -0.02 5.82 3.27
C GLY A 61 -0.88 6.33 2.11
N ASP A 62 -1.72 7.34 2.34
CA ASP A 62 -2.55 7.97 1.30
C ASP A 62 -1.70 8.57 0.18
N PHE A 63 -0.59 9.22 0.54
CA PHE A 63 0.35 9.78 -0.42
C PHE A 63 0.98 8.68 -1.29
N VAL A 64 1.45 7.58 -0.70
CA VAL A 64 2.02 6.45 -1.45
C VAL A 64 0.98 5.84 -2.39
N LEU A 65 -0.25 5.64 -1.92
CA LEU A 65 -1.35 5.11 -2.75
C LEU A 65 -1.71 6.06 -3.90
N ALA A 66 -1.67 7.38 -3.68
CA ALA A 66 -1.88 8.38 -4.71
C ALA A 66 -0.78 8.33 -5.78
N VAL A 67 0.49 8.19 -5.37
CA VAL A 67 1.61 8.03 -6.31
C VAL A 67 1.47 6.73 -7.10
N ALA A 68 1.12 5.61 -6.45
CA ALA A 68 0.87 4.34 -7.13
C ALA A 68 -0.26 4.48 -8.17
N SER A 69 -1.36 5.14 -7.81
CA SER A 69 -2.48 5.41 -8.72
C SER A 69 -2.08 6.25 -9.94
N MET A 70 -1.24 7.27 -9.74
CA MET A 70 -0.67 8.04 -10.83
C MET A 70 0.22 7.18 -11.74
N MET A 71 1.01 6.26 -11.17
CA MET A 71 1.86 5.35 -11.94
C MET A 71 1.04 4.36 -12.76
N ILE A 72 -0.07 3.83 -12.22
CA ILE A 72 -1.02 3.00 -12.96
C ILE A 72 -1.54 3.76 -14.18
N ALA A 73 -2.04 4.98 -14.00
CA ALA A 73 -2.57 5.78 -15.10
C ALA A 73 -1.53 6.08 -16.19
N ARG A 74 -0.25 6.21 -15.82
CA ARG A 74 0.86 6.44 -16.76
C ARG A 74 1.20 5.23 -17.62
N LEU A 75 0.74 4.02 -17.28
CA LEU A 75 0.95 2.83 -18.11
C LEU A 75 0.24 2.90 -19.46
N LYS A 76 -0.80 3.75 -19.59
CA LYS A 76 -1.62 3.89 -20.81
C LYS A 76 -2.08 2.53 -21.36
N ASN A 77 -2.39 1.61 -20.46
CA ASN A 77 -2.91 0.29 -20.75
C ASN A 77 -4.15 0.07 -19.87
N ASP A 78 -5.32 0.09 -20.51
CA ASP A 78 -6.61 0.06 -19.83
C ASP A 78 -6.86 -1.26 -19.10
N GLU A 79 -6.41 -2.37 -19.67
CA GLU A 79 -6.53 -3.71 -19.06
C GLU A 79 -5.72 -3.79 -17.76
N ILE A 80 -4.45 -3.38 -17.80
CA ILE A 80 -3.58 -3.36 -16.62
C ILE A 80 -4.12 -2.36 -15.57
N THR A 81 -4.59 -1.20 -16.02
CA THR A 81 -5.19 -0.18 -15.15
C THR A 81 -6.40 -0.73 -14.41
N LEU A 82 -7.29 -1.44 -15.13
CA LEU A 82 -8.48 -2.03 -14.55
C LEU A 82 -8.14 -3.15 -13.56
N ILE A 83 -7.17 -4.01 -13.89
CA ILE A 83 -6.72 -5.09 -13.01
C ILE A 83 -6.14 -4.51 -11.71
N LEU A 84 -5.20 -3.56 -11.79
CA LEU A 84 -4.58 -2.99 -10.60
C LEU A 84 -5.57 -2.17 -9.76
N SER A 85 -6.50 -1.46 -10.40
CA SER A 85 -7.58 -0.75 -9.68
C SER A 85 -8.51 -1.72 -8.95
N ARG A 86 -8.81 -2.90 -9.52
CA ARG A 86 -9.58 -3.95 -8.84
C ARG A 86 -8.81 -4.48 -7.62
N VAL A 87 -7.51 -4.71 -7.75
CA VAL A 87 -6.66 -5.16 -6.63
C VAL A 87 -6.72 -4.15 -5.47
N VAL A 88 -6.56 -2.85 -5.74
CA VAL A 88 -6.66 -1.81 -4.70
C VAL A 88 -8.06 -1.81 -4.05
N LYS A 89 -9.12 -1.89 -4.86
CA LYS A 89 -10.51 -1.92 -4.36
C LYS A 89 -10.77 -3.16 -3.50
N ASP A 90 -10.30 -4.34 -3.92
CA ASP A 90 -10.51 -5.59 -3.19
C ASP A 90 -9.69 -5.63 -1.88
N LEU A 91 -8.49 -5.03 -1.87
CA LEU A 91 -7.70 -4.80 -0.66
C LEU A 91 -8.46 -3.96 0.38
N ILE A 92 -8.93 -2.77 -0.03
CA ILE A 92 -9.70 -1.87 0.85
C ILE A 92 -10.96 -2.55 1.36
N ARG A 93 -11.64 -3.32 0.50
CA ARG A 93 -12.83 -4.09 0.89
C ARG A 93 -12.50 -5.13 1.97
N GLY A 94 -11.38 -5.83 1.83
CA GLY A 94 -10.89 -6.78 2.83
C GLY A 94 -10.68 -6.13 4.19
N GLU A 95 -10.01 -4.97 4.22
CA GLU A 95 -9.78 -4.22 5.46
C GLU A 95 -11.07 -3.73 6.12
N LEU A 96 -12.02 -3.20 5.33
CA LEU A 96 -13.33 -2.80 5.86
C LEU A 96 -14.10 -3.96 6.48
N MET A 97 -14.02 -5.16 5.89
CA MET A 97 -14.67 -6.36 6.44
C MET A 97 -14.02 -6.82 7.76
N GLN A 98 -12.70 -6.69 7.88
CA GLN A 98 -11.98 -7.01 9.11
C GLN A 98 -12.32 -6.01 10.23
N LEU A 99 -12.39 -4.71 9.93
CA LEU A 99 -12.79 -3.68 10.88
C LEU A 99 -14.18 -3.94 11.48
N GLY A 100 -15.18 -4.23 10.64
CA GLY A 100 -16.54 -4.55 11.11
C GLY A 100 -16.60 -5.82 11.96
N SER A 101 -15.77 -6.82 11.64
CA SER A 101 -15.67 -8.08 12.39
C SER A 101 -15.03 -7.88 13.77
N ARG A 102 -13.94 -7.10 13.84
CA ARG A 102 -13.27 -6.74 15.10
C ARG A 102 -14.21 -5.94 16.02
N GLU A 103 -15.02 -5.05 15.47
CA GLU A 103 -16.02 -4.29 16.22
C GLU A 103 -17.10 -5.21 16.82
N THR A 104 -17.58 -6.19 16.06
CA THR A 104 -18.56 -7.17 16.55
C THR A 104 -17.97 -8.11 17.62
N GLU A 105 -16.71 -8.51 17.47
CA GLU A 105 -16.01 -9.33 18.46
C GLU A 105 -15.82 -8.57 19.78
N ASN A 106 -15.37 -7.32 19.72
CA ASN A 106 -15.19 -6.48 20.90
C ASN A 106 -16.50 -6.24 21.66
N GLN A 107 -17.62 -6.11 20.95
CA GLN A 107 -18.96 -6.02 21.57
C GLN A 107 -19.42 -7.31 22.25
N ARG A 108 -19.03 -8.50 21.75
CA ARG A 108 -19.39 -9.79 22.34
C ARG A 108 -18.68 -10.06 23.67
N PHE A 109 -17.45 -9.58 23.83
CA PHE A 109 -16.66 -9.74 25.06
C PHE A 109 -16.84 -8.58 26.05
N ALA A 110 -17.62 -7.56 25.69
CA ALA A 110 -17.99 -6.44 26.57
C ALA A 110 -19.22 -6.74 27.46
N HIS A 111 -19.77 -7.96 27.40
CA HIS A 111 -20.86 -8.49 28.22
C HIS A 111 -20.41 -9.75 28.97
#